data_AF-A0A484ZJP3-F1
#
_entry.id   AF-A0A484ZJP3-F1
#
_cell.length_a   1.000
_cell.length_b   1.000
_cell.length_c   1.000
_cell.angle_alpha   90.00
_cell.angle_beta   90.00
_cell.angle_gamma   90.00
#
_symmetry.space_group_name_H-M   'P 1'
#
loop_
_entity.id
_entity.type
_entity.pdbx_description
1 polymer ?
#
loop_
_entity_poly.entity_id
_entity_poly.type
_entity_poly.pdbx_seq_one_letter_code
_entity_poly.pdbx_strand_id
1 'polypeptide(L)' 'MVDVSIETQLRRTMARDGTNQQQAEQILAAQTSRAARLSYADDVLNNDGSSDELMNKIAQLHQKYLTLAHEFNRQDSSI' A
#
# COMPACT_ATOMS: atom_id res chain seq x y z
N MET A 1 2.63 0.02 3.17
CA MET A 1 2.25 -0.68 1.92
C MET A 1 0.78 -0.42 1.59
N VAL A 2 0.46 -0.08 0.35
CA VAL A 2 -0.94 -0.09 -0.15
C VAL A 2 -1.18 -1.46 -0.79
N ASP A 3 -2.21 -2.16 -0.34
CA ASP A 3 -2.53 -3.52 -0.78
C ASP A 3 -3.95 -3.60 -1.33
N VAL A 4 -4.12 -4.49 -2.30
CA VAL A 4 -5.42 -4.92 -2.85
C VAL A 4 -5.34 -6.40 -3.21
N SER A 5 -6.49 -7.05 -3.32
CA SER A 5 -6.65 -8.44 -3.73
C SER A 5 -6.02 -8.70 -5.10
N ILE A 6 -5.55 -9.92 -5.35
CA ILE A 6 -4.96 -10.31 -6.64
C ILE A 6 -5.95 -10.11 -7.78
N GLU A 7 -7.24 -10.37 -7.53
CA GLU A 7 -8.30 -10.12 -8.52
C GLU A 7 -8.38 -8.63 -8.89
N THR A 8 -8.35 -7.74 -7.89
CA THR A 8 -8.31 -6.29 -8.14
C THR A 8 -7.02 -5.86 -8.85
N GLN A 9 -5.87 -6.46 -8.54
CA GLN A 9 -4.61 -6.17 -9.25
C GLN A 9 -4.72 -6.53 -10.73
N LEU A 10 -5.19 -7.76 -11.04
CA LEU A 10 -5.38 -8.20 -12.43
C LEU A 10 -6.37 -7.30 -13.17
N ARG A 11 -7.55 -7.08 -12.59
CA ARG A 11 -8.62 -6.26 -13.19
C ARG A 11 -8.13 -4.84 -13.52
N ARG A 12 -7.45 -4.18 -12.57
CA ARG A 12 -6.96 -2.81 -12.74
C ARG A 12 -5.79 -2.74 -13.71
N THR A 13 -4.86 -3.71 -13.69
CA THR A 13 -3.75 -3.78 -14.65
C THR A 13 -4.27 -3.95 -16.08
N MET A 14 -5.19 -4.90 -16.30
CA MET A 14 -5.82 -5.10 -17.62
C MET A 14 -6.51 -3.84 -18.12
N ALA A 15 -7.30 -3.17 -17.26
CA ALA A 15 -8.02 -1.96 -17.63
C ALA A 15 -7.09 -0.77 -17.92
N ARG A 16 -5.99 -0.64 -17.16
CA ARG A 16 -5.01 0.44 -17.33
C ARG A 16 -4.19 0.26 -18.61
N ASP A 17 -3.73 -0.96 -18.87
CA ASP A 17 -2.72 -1.23 -19.91
C ASP A 17 -3.34 -1.77 -21.21
N GLY A 18 -4.64 -2.07 -21.21
CA GLY A 18 -5.33 -2.66 -22.37
C GLY A 18 -4.87 -4.10 -22.67
N THR A 19 -4.34 -4.81 -21.67
CA THR A 19 -3.77 -6.15 -21.82
C THR A 19 -4.79 -7.25 -21.48
N ASN A 20 -4.54 -8.45 -22.00
CA ASN A 20 -5.31 -9.64 -21.59
C ASN A 20 -4.86 -10.15 -20.20
N GLN A 21 -5.58 -11.13 -19.65
CA GLN A 21 -5.30 -11.69 -18.33
C GLN A 21 -3.91 -12.31 -18.23
N GLN A 22 -3.49 -13.10 -19.23
CA GLN A 22 -2.18 -13.74 -19.23
C GLN A 22 -1.04 -12.71 -19.17
N GLN A 23 -1.16 -11.63 -19.95
CA GLN A 23 -0.20 -10.53 -19.92
C GLN A 23 -0.21 -9.81 -18.56
N ALA A 24 -1.38 -9.57 -17.97
CA ALA A 24 -1.48 -9.00 -16.62
C ALA A 24 -0.80 -9.90 -15.58
N GLU A 25 -1.00 -11.23 -15.63
CA GLU A 25 -0.32 -12.19 -14.76
C GLU A 25 1.20 -12.13 -14.91
N GLN A 26 1.73 -12.00 -16.13
CA GLN A 26 3.16 -11.81 -16.37
C GLN A 26 3.68 -10.49 -15.77
N ILE A 27 2.91 -9.40 -15.91
CA ILE A 27 3.23 -8.10 -15.30
C ILE A 27 3.27 -8.22 -13.78
N LEU A 28 2.32 -8.93 -13.17
CA LEU A 28 2.30 -9.17 -11.72
C LEU A 28 3.47 -10.06 -11.28
N ALA A 29 3.82 -11.08 -12.07
CA ALA A 29 4.92 -12.00 -11.78
C ALA A 29 6.30 -11.34 -11.85
N ALA A 30 6.46 -10.31 -12.67
CA ALA A 30 7.70 -9.52 -12.74
C ALA A 30 7.92 -8.61 -11.52
N GLN A 31 6.90 -8.42 -10.67
CA GLN A 31 6.98 -7.58 -9.47
C GLN A 31 7.37 -8.41 -8.23
N THR A 32 7.87 -7.73 -7.20
CA THR A 32 8.03 -8.34 -5.86
C THR A 32 6.71 -8.93 -5.38
N SER A 33 6.71 -10.17 -4.91
CA SER A 33 5.49 -10.88 -4.52
C SER A 33 4.71 -10.14 -3.42
N ARG A 34 3.37 -10.30 -3.40
CA ARG A 34 2.51 -9.72 -2.36
C ARG A 34 2.96 -10.12 -0.95
N ALA A 35 3.28 -11.40 -0.75
CA ALA A 35 3.74 -11.92 0.54
C ALA A 35 5.04 -11.25 1.00
N ALA A 36 6.01 -11.07 0.10
CA ALA A 36 7.25 -10.37 0.42
C ALA A 36 6.99 -8.89 0.75
N ARG A 37 6.16 -8.20 -0.04
CA ARG A 37 5.84 -6.79 0.28
C ARG A 37 5.15 -6.65 1.65
N LEU A 38 4.26 -7.57 1.99
CA LEU A 38 3.57 -7.58 3.29
C LEU A 38 4.53 -7.89 4.45
N SER A 39 5.50 -8.78 4.26
CA SER A 39 6.46 -9.13 5.32
C SER A 39 7.40 -7.98 5.71
N TYR A 40 7.63 -7.03 4.80
CA TYR A 40 8.49 -5.87 5.05
C TYR A 40 7.72 -4.59 5.42
N ALA A 41 6.39 -4.62 5.49
CA ALA A 41 5.59 -3.42 5.70
C ALA A 41 5.32 -3.15 7.19
N ASP A 42 5.68 -1.96 7.68
CA ASP A 42 5.31 -1.50 9.03
C ASP A 42 3.81 -1.25 9.17
N ASP A 43 3.19 -0.70 8.12
CA ASP A 43 1.77 -0.40 8.05
C ASP A 43 1.20 -0.83 6.69
N VAL A 44 0.00 -1.42 6.70
CA VAL A 44 -0.71 -1.88 5.49
C VAL A 44 -2.06 -1.16 5.35
N LEU A 45 -2.32 -0.61 4.16
CA LEU A 45 -3.54 0.09 3.79
C LEU A 45 -4.29 -0.74 2.73
N ASN A 46 -5.46 -1.28 3.08
CA ASN A 46 -6.32 -2.00 2.13
C ASN A 46 -7.09 -1.00 1.24
N ASN A 47 -6.95 -1.12 -0.08
CA ASN A 47 -7.59 -0.28 -1.09
C ASN A 47 -8.60 -1.05 -1.98
N ASP A 48 -9.15 -2.15 -1.46
CA ASP A 48 -10.34 -2.81 -2.01
C ASP A 48 -11.66 -2.24 -1.43
N GLY A 49 -11.59 -1.54 -0.29
CA GLY A 49 -12.76 -0.99 0.41
C GLY A 49 -13.32 0.29 -0.21
N SER A 50 -14.29 0.89 0.48
CA SER A 50 -14.86 2.18 0.08
C SER A 50 -13.85 3.32 0.25
N SER A 51 -14.06 4.41 -0.49
CA SER A 51 -13.23 5.62 -0.33
C SER A 51 -13.30 6.18 1.09
N ASP A 52 -14.45 6.07 1.77
CA ASP A 52 -14.63 6.60 3.12
C ASP A 52 -13.83 5.81 4.17
N GLU A 53 -13.85 4.47 4.08
CA GLU A 53 -13.02 3.60 4.94
C GLU A 53 -11.54 3.88 4.73
N LEU A 54 -11.14 4.08 3.47
CA LEU A 54 -9.77 4.41 3.11
C LEU A 54 -9.34 5.76 3.71
N MET A 55 -10.18 6.79 3.59
CA MET A 55 -9.90 8.11 4.13
C MET A 55 -9.76 8.09 5.66
N ASN A 56 -10.62 7.36 6.35
CA ASN A 56 -10.51 7.18 7.81
C ASN A 56 -9.18 6.54 8.19
N LYS A 57 -8.74 5.52 7.46
CA LYS A 57 -7.47 4.85 7.74
C LYS A 57 -6.26 5.73 7.43
N ILE A 58 -6.31 6.50 6.34
CA ILE A 58 -5.29 7.48 5.98
C ILE A 58 -5.15 8.53 7.10
N ALA A 59 -6.25 9.08 7.61
CA ALA A 59 -6.21 10.07 8.68
C ALA A 59 -5.55 9.53 9.97
N GLN A 60 -5.83 8.28 10.33
CA GLN A 60 -5.19 7.62 11.48
C GLN A 60 -3.67 7.46 11.28
N LEU A 61 -3.25 6.97 10.12
CA LEU A 61 -1.84 6.80 9.80
C LEU A 61 -1.11 8.13 9.73
N HIS A 62 -1.76 9.17 9.19
CA HIS A 62 -1.22 10.52 9.17
C HIS A 62 -0.90 11.03 10.58
N GLN A 63 -1.84 10.92 11.52
CA GLN A 63 -1.62 11.35 12.90
C GLN A 63 -0.51 10.54 13.60
N LYS A 64 -0.45 9.22 13.34
CA LYS A 64 0.62 8.34 13.83
C LYS A 64 1.99 8.85 13.35
N TYR A 65 2.14 9.11 12.06
CA TYR A 65 3.42 9.54 11.50
C TYR A 65 3.83 10.95 11.92
N LEU A 66 2.88 11.88 12.09
CA LEU A 66 3.17 13.18 12.70
C LEU A 66 3.74 13.03 14.11
N THR A 67 3.14 12.14 14.91
CA THR A 67 3.60 11.88 16.29
C THR A 67 5.01 11.29 16.30
N LEU A 68 5.26 10.25 15.50
CA LEU A 68 6.58 9.62 15.38
C LEU A 68 7.65 10.61 14.90
N ALA A 69 7.34 11.44 13.91
CA ALA A 69 8.25 12.48 13.43
C ALA A 69 8.56 13.53 14.51
N HIS A 70 7.55 13.93 15.28
CA HIS A 70 7.75 14.85 16.41
C HIS A 70 8.59 14.26 17.53
N GLU A 71 8.48 12.96 17.79
CA GLU A 71 9.30 12.26 18.80
C GLU A 71 10.74 12.09 18.33
N PHE A 72 10.93 11.67 17.09
CA PHE A 72 12.25 11.53 16.47
C PHE A 72 13.04 12.85 16.52
N ASN A 73 12.41 13.95 16.10
CA ASN A 73 13.05 15.28 16.12
C ASN A 73 13.41 15.75 17.55
N ARG A 74 12.65 15.35 18.56
CA ARG A 74 12.94 15.67 19.98
C ARG A 74 14.13 14.89 20.53
N GLN A 75 14.31 13.65 20.08
CA GLN A 75 15.45 12.82 20.46
C GLN A 75 16.76 13.33 19.83
N ASP A 76 16.72 13.73 18.55
CA ASP A 76 17.89 14.31 17.87
C ASP A 76 18.34 15.66 18.45
N SER A 77 17.41 16.46 18.98
CA SER A 77 17.73 17.77 19.59
C SER A 77 18.34 17.65 21.01
N SER A 78 18.43 16.43 21.55
CA SER A 78 18.91 16.14 22.91
C SER A 78 20.31 15.48 22.94
N ILE A 79 21.02 15.45 21.81
CA ILE A 79 22.39 14.94 21.64
C ILE A 79 23.28 16.08 21.13
#